data_AF-A0A6P2FV96-F1
#
_entry.id   AF-A0A6P2FV96-F1
#
_cell.length_a   1.000
_cell.length_b   1.000
_cell.length_c   1.000
_cell.angle_alpha   90.00
_cell.angle_beta   90.00
_cell.angle_gamma   90.00
#
_symmetry.space_group_name_H-M   'P 1'
#
loop_
_entity.id
_entity.type
_entity.pdbx_description
1 polymer ?
#
loop_
_entity_poly.entity_id
_entity_poly.type
_entity_poly.pdbx_seq_one_letter_code
_entity_poly.pdbx_strand_id
1 'polypeptide(L)'
;MPIVREFIYKEWDEVGIMGLEPTWFENANPASGLACAHDMLEHFATQTSPVEGECEALGSVLLLRLENGWAMRHSYGRDNAADLALNIEGMLRDCVNDDLELPKLIPSRKLDFYTEDSIVRGVATAFGNLDEILADTSLSEEEVAEYKSPTVQAAFVAWIRRGYRRAMKRFSECDGYTVGMVLFEKIAKAADSLIRSESLWEGARVRISAHLRRCEAVIKVFDPDTRRWVDAELYC
;
A
#
# COMPACT_ATOMS: atom_id res chain seq x y z
N MET A 1 19.89 -0.07 6.34
CA MET A 1 19.79 1.31 5.80
C MET A 1 18.37 1.81 6.00
N PRO A 2 18.11 3.08 6.38
CA PRO A 2 16.74 3.57 6.50
C PRO A 2 16.01 3.53 5.17
N ILE A 3 14.70 3.31 5.24
CA ILE A 3 13.79 3.63 4.13
C ILE A 3 13.54 5.13 4.20
N VAL A 4 13.82 5.85 3.12
CA VAL A 4 13.59 7.29 3.05
C VAL A 4 12.64 7.56 1.89
N ARG A 5 11.58 8.32 2.16
CA ARG A 5 10.58 8.75 1.17
C ARG A 5 10.24 10.21 1.35
N GLU A 6 9.88 10.84 0.25
CA GLU A 6 9.41 12.23 0.21
C GLU A 6 7.91 12.25 -0.13
N PHE A 7 7.23 13.21 0.47
CA PHE A 7 5.82 13.49 0.32
C PHE A 7 5.62 14.99 0.10
N ILE A 8 4.51 15.34 -0.52
CA ILE A 8 4.03 16.73 -0.62
C ILE A 8 2.74 16.82 0.18
N TYR A 9 2.64 17.85 1.01
CA TYR A 9 1.39 18.16 1.70
C TYR A 9 0.44 18.87 0.75
N LYS A 10 -0.70 18.25 0.44
CA LYS A 10 -1.65 18.76 -0.56
C LYS A 10 -3.09 18.41 -0.19
N GLU A 11 -4.03 19.19 -0.69
CA GLU A 11 -5.45 18.87 -0.67
C GLU A 11 -5.76 17.72 -1.63
N TRP A 12 -6.62 16.80 -1.21
CA TRP A 12 -7.21 15.80 -2.08
C TRP A 12 -8.40 16.40 -2.80
N ASP A 13 -8.24 16.66 -4.10
CA ASP A 13 -9.20 17.38 -4.95
C ASP A 13 -10.65 16.84 -4.88
N GLU A 14 -10.84 15.54 -4.64
CA GLU A 14 -12.16 14.90 -4.61
C GLU A 14 -12.93 15.14 -3.31
N VAL A 15 -12.23 15.18 -2.17
CA VAL A 15 -12.85 15.20 -0.83
C VAL A 15 -12.53 16.46 -0.03
N GLY A 16 -11.61 17.30 -0.51
CA GLY A 16 -11.19 18.55 0.13
C GLY A 16 -10.41 18.36 1.44
N ILE A 17 -9.76 17.21 1.62
CA ILE A 17 -9.01 16.87 2.84
C ILE A 17 -7.52 16.99 2.55
N MET A 18 -6.79 17.65 3.45
CA MET A 18 -5.33 17.74 3.38
C MET A 18 -4.66 16.42 3.81
N GLY A 19 -3.63 16.01 3.08
CA GLY A 19 -2.85 14.81 3.40
C GLY A 19 -1.44 14.85 2.81
N LEU A 20 -0.70 13.75 2.98
CA LEU A 20 0.65 13.60 2.44
C LEU A 20 0.63 12.72 1.19
N GLU A 21 0.89 13.32 0.03
CA GLU A 21 0.98 12.60 -1.25
C GLU A 21 2.43 12.16 -1.51
N PRO A 22 2.71 10.85 -1.75
CA PRO A 22 4.06 10.37 -2.05
C PRO A 22 4.58 10.91 -3.39
N THR A 23 5.80 11.45 -3.42
CA THR A 23 6.37 12.04 -4.66
C THR A 23 6.92 11.03 -5.67
N TRP A 24 6.73 9.74 -5.40
CA TRP A 24 7.38 8.64 -6.12
C TRP A 24 6.38 7.56 -6.55
N PHE A 25 5.10 7.77 -6.25
CA PHE A 25 3.98 6.95 -6.67
C PHE A 25 2.98 7.89 -7.35
N GLU A 26 2.73 7.69 -8.63
CA GLU A 26 1.83 8.55 -9.41
C GLU A 26 0.38 8.28 -9.00
N ASN A 27 -0.46 9.33 -9.01
CA ASN A 27 -1.89 9.28 -8.68
C ASN A 27 -2.21 8.75 -7.27
N ALA A 28 -1.27 8.90 -6.34
CA ALA A 28 -1.53 8.58 -4.95
C ALA A 28 -2.44 9.63 -4.32
N ASN A 29 -3.53 9.22 -3.69
CA ASN A 29 -4.38 10.15 -2.96
C ASN A 29 -3.64 10.68 -1.72
N PRO A 30 -3.76 11.98 -1.38
CA PRO A 30 -3.18 12.54 -0.17
C PRO A 30 -3.53 11.70 1.06
N ALA A 31 -2.48 11.16 1.69
CA ALA A 31 -2.62 10.11 2.67
C ALA A 31 -2.88 10.67 4.08
N SER A 32 -3.78 10.01 4.81
CA SER A 32 -3.75 10.01 6.28
C SER A 32 -2.46 9.37 6.79
N GLY A 33 -2.18 9.44 8.09
CA GLY A 33 -1.01 8.80 8.68
C GLY A 33 -0.94 7.30 8.37
N LEU A 34 -2.07 6.58 8.42
CA LEU A 34 -2.12 5.16 8.09
C LEU A 34 -1.75 4.88 6.63
N ALA A 35 -2.30 5.66 5.69
CA ALA A 35 -1.96 5.53 4.28
C ALA A 35 -0.48 5.91 4.02
N CYS A 36 0.06 6.90 4.74
CA CYS A 36 1.47 7.26 4.64
C CYS A 36 2.39 6.12 5.12
N ALA A 37 2.00 5.40 6.18
CA ALA A 37 2.72 4.21 6.65
C ALA A 37 2.65 3.06 5.64
N HIS A 38 1.49 2.84 5.02
CA HIS A 38 1.29 1.90 3.92
C HIS A 38 2.21 2.21 2.73
N ASP A 39 2.14 3.42 2.18
CA ASP A 39 3.00 3.85 1.06
C ASP A 39 4.49 3.69 1.40
N MET A 40 4.88 4.06 2.63
CA MET A 40 6.28 4.05 3.00
C MET A 40 6.85 2.63 3.15
N LEU A 41 6.10 1.73 3.79
CA LEU A 41 6.59 0.40 4.16
C LEU A 41 6.21 -0.68 3.14
N GLU A 42 5.00 -0.61 2.57
CA GLU A 42 4.40 -1.71 1.82
C GLU A 42 4.66 -1.58 0.32
N HIS A 43 4.66 -0.35 -0.19
CA HIS A 43 5.01 -0.07 -1.58
C HIS A 43 6.53 -0.01 -1.81
N PHE A 44 6.90 -0.29 -3.07
CA PHE A 44 8.27 -0.20 -3.55
C PHE A 44 8.41 0.92 -4.58
N ALA A 45 9.55 1.63 -4.55
CA ALA A 45 9.89 2.60 -5.59
C ALA A 45 10.32 1.85 -6.86
N THR A 46 9.35 1.35 -7.63
CA THR A 46 9.57 0.68 -8.91
C THR A 46 8.70 1.27 -10.02
N GLN A 47 9.19 1.16 -11.26
CA GLN A 47 8.50 1.60 -12.47
C GLN A 47 7.49 0.54 -12.95
N THR A 48 6.61 0.10 -12.07
CA THR A 48 5.49 -0.80 -12.41
C THR A 48 4.23 0.04 -12.66
N SER A 49 3.23 -0.53 -13.32
CA SER A 49 1.93 0.16 -13.38
C SER A 49 1.33 0.31 -11.98
N PRO A 50 0.38 1.24 -11.77
CA PRO A 50 -0.25 1.42 -10.45
C PRO A 50 -0.84 0.13 -9.87
N VAL A 51 -1.64 -0.63 -10.65
CA VAL A 51 -2.22 -1.92 -10.19
C VAL A 51 -1.16 -2.94 -9.80
N GLU A 52 -0.04 -2.98 -10.52
CA GLU A 52 1.05 -3.93 -10.26
C GLU A 52 1.80 -3.53 -8.99
N GLY A 53 1.98 -2.22 -8.79
CA GLY A 53 2.51 -1.64 -7.56
C GLY A 53 1.64 -1.97 -6.34
N GLU A 54 0.32 -1.82 -6.46
CA GLU A 54 -0.66 -2.20 -5.44
C GLU A 54 -0.63 -3.71 -5.15
N CYS A 55 -0.57 -4.56 -6.19
CA CYS A 55 -0.44 -6.01 -6.00
C CYS A 55 0.84 -6.36 -5.22
N GLU A 56 1.96 -5.71 -5.53
CA GLU A 56 3.19 -5.90 -4.75
C GLU A 56 3.04 -5.39 -3.31
N ALA A 57 2.34 -4.27 -3.11
CA ALA A 57 2.05 -3.73 -1.79
C ALA A 57 1.18 -4.70 -0.97
N LEU A 58 0.17 -5.35 -1.56
CA LEU A 58 -0.61 -6.40 -0.91
C LEU A 58 0.24 -7.59 -0.46
N GLY A 59 1.27 -7.94 -1.23
CA GLY A 59 2.26 -8.92 -0.80
C GLY A 59 3.02 -8.48 0.46
N SER A 60 3.35 -7.20 0.58
CA SER A 60 3.92 -6.62 1.79
C SER A 60 2.92 -6.56 2.95
N VAL A 61 1.65 -6.20 2.69
CA VAL A 61 0.55 -6.18 3.67
C VAL A 61 0.34 -7.56 4.28
N LEU A 62 0.33 -8.62 3.45
CA LEU A 62 0.22 -9.99 3.93
C LEU A 62 1.32 -10.32 4.93
N LEU A 63 2.58 -10.02 4.58
CA LEU A 63 3.72 -10.24 5.46
C LEU A 63 3.64 -9.38 6.73
N LEU A 64 3.41 -8.08 6.62
CA LEU A 64 3.57 -7.14 7.73
C LEU A 64 2.35 -7.08 8.65
N ARG A 65 1.14 -7.15 8.09
CA ARG A 65 -0.10 -6.83 8.82
C ARG A 65 -0.99 -8.04 9.03
N LEU A 66 -1.14 -8.91 8.03
CA LEU A 66 -2.06 -10.04 8.13
C LEU A 66 -1.42 -11.20 8.92
N GLU A 67 -0.22 -11.64 8.55
CA GLU A 67 0.47 -12.76 9.22
C GLU A 67 0.94 -12.43 10.65
N ASN A 68 1.11 -11.14 10.97
CA ASN A 68 1.59 -10.68 12.27
C ASN A 68 0.50 -10.12 13.20
N GLY A 69 -0.78 -10.31 12.85
CA GLY A 69 -1.91 -10.02 13.74
C GLY A 69 -2.26 -8.54 13.90
N TRP A 70 -1.73 -7.65 13.06
CA TRP A 70 -2.12 -6.23 13.04
C TRP A 70 -3.59 -6.08 12.69
N ALA A 71 -4.04 -6.81 11.67
CA ALA A 71 -5.44 -6.81 11.22
C ALA A 71 -6.40 -7.26 12.34
N MET A 72 -6.05 -8.37 13.01
CA MET A 72 -6.84 -8.91 14.12
C MET A 72 -7.01 -7.92 15.29
N ARG A 73 -6.00 -7.09 15.58
CA ARG A 73 -6.11 -6.06 16.63
C ARG A 73 -7.03 -4.90 16.26
N HIS A 74 -7.17 -4.62 14.97
CA HIS A 74 -7.96 -3.50 14.45
C HIS A 74 -9.33 -3.94 13.93
N SER A 75 -9.78 -5.15 14.31
CA SER A 75 -11.07 -5.74 13.93
C SER A 75 -11.26 -5.99 12.42
N TYR A 76 -10.17 -5.98 11.65
CA TYR A 76 -10.14 -6.61 10.33
C TYR A 76 -10.06 -8.13 10.54
N GLY A 77 -10.49 -8.92 9.55
CA GLY A 77 -10.96 -10.30 9.68
C GLY A 77 -10.05 -11.29 10.43
N ARG A 78 -10.59 -12.48 10.71
CA ARG A 78 -9.81 -13.59 11.31
C ARG A 78 -9.02 -14.41 10.27
N ASP A 79 -9.25 -14.20 8.97
CA ASP A 79 -8.66 -14.97 7.87
C ASP A 79 -7.95 -14.05 6.89
N ASN A 80 -6.63 -14.24 6.75
CA ASN A 80 -5.78 -13.47 5.84
C ASN A 80 -6.29 -13.51 4.40
N ALA A 81 -6.87 -14.64 3.97
CA ALA A 81 -7.41 -14.77 2.62
C ALA A 81 -8.63 -13.85 2.41
N ALA A 82 -9.50 -13.71 3.42
CA ALA A 82 -10.67 -12.85 3.33
C ALA A 82 -10.28 -11.36 3.31
N ASP A 83 -9.33 -10.96 4.16
CA ASP A 83 -8.83 -9.57 4.15
C ASP A 83 -8.13 -9.25 2.82
N LEU A 84 -7.35 -10.19 2.28
CA LEU A 84 -6.72 -10.01 0.97
C LEU A 84 -7.76 -9.91 -0.15
N ALA A 85 -8.83 -10.73 -0.11
CA ALA A 85 -9.91 -10.69 -1.08
C ALA A 85 -10.57 -9.30 -1.14
N LEU A 86 -10.91 -8.72 0.02
CA LEU A 86 -11.52 -7.38 0.08
C LEU A 86 -10.66 -6.29 -0.59
N ASN A 87 -9.34 -6.34 -0.41
CA ASN A 87 -8.44 -5.39 -1.07
C ASN A 87 -8.38 -5.62 -2.58
N ILE A 88 -8.35 -6.88 -3.03
CA ILE A 88 -8.35 -7.22 -4.46
C ILE A 88 -9.69 -6.81 -5.10
N GLU A 89 -10.81 -6.96 -4.41
CA GLU A 89 -12.12 -6.49 -4.90
C GLU A 89 -12.15 -4.98 -5.11
N GLY A 90 -11.54 -4.21 -4.19
CA GLY A 90 -11.35 -2.76 -4.37
C GLY A 90 -10.57 -2.46 -5.65
N MET A 91 -9.40 -3.10 -5.82
CA MET A 91 -8.59 -2.93 -7.03
C MET A 91 -9.32 -3.35 -8.31
N LEU A 92 -10.13 -4.42 -8.27
CA LEU A 92 -10.92 -4.85 -9.42
C LEU A 92 -11.98 -3.81 -9.78
N ARG A 93 -12.61 -3.15 -8.79
CA ARG A 93 -13.54 -2.05 -9.04
C ARG A 93 -12.83 -0.87 -9.70
N ASP A 94 -11.65 -0.52 -9.22
CA ASP A 94 -10.84 0.55 -9.80
C ASP A 94 -10.42 0.21 -11.24
N CYS A 95 -10.08 -1.05 -11.53
CA CYS A 95 -9.82 -1.49 -12.90
C CYS A 95 -11.06 -1.37 -13.80
N VAL A 96 -12.21 -1.82 -13.29
CA VAL A 96 -13.48 -1.82 -14.02
C VAL A 96 -13.98 -0.40 -14.33
N ASN A 97 -13.67 0.56 -13.46
CA ASN A 97 -14.01 1.97 -13.66
C ASN A 97 -13.01 2.71 -14.57
N ASP A 98 -12.09 2.00 -15.22
CA ASP A 98 -10.99 2.52 -16.05
C ASP A 98 -9.99 3.41 -15.27
N ASP A 99 -9.97 3.34 -13.94
CA ASP A 99 -9.00 4.05 -13.12
C ASP A 99 -7.62 3.35 -13.18
N LEU A 100 -7.61 2.02 -13.37
CA LEU A 100 -6.41 1.19 -13.43
C LEU A 100 -6.43 0.17 -14.58
N GLU A 101 -5.30 -0.03 -15.26
CA GLU A 101 -5.15 -1.18 -16.18
C GLU A 101 -5.07 -2.50 -15.40
N LEU A 102 -5.47 -3.63 -16.00
CA LEU A 102 -5.27 -4.96 -15.42
C LEU A 102 -3.78 -5.34 -15.30
N PRO A 103 -3.37 -6.11 -14.28
CA PRO A 103 -1.97 -6.49 -14.10
C PRO A 103 -1.52 -7.49 -15.17
N LYS A 104 -0.29 -7.33 -15.67
CA LYS A 104 0.27 -8.24 -16.67
C LYS A 104 0.82 -9.49 -16.01
N LEU A 105 0.57 -10.66 -16.59
CA LEU A 105 1.11 -11.91 -16.06
C LEU A 105 2.65 -11.92 -16.12
N ILE A 106 3.28 -12.14 -14.96
CA ILE A 106 4.73 -12.32 -14.84
C ILE A 106 5.09 -13.74 -14.38
N PRO A 107 6.30 -14.23 -14.70
CA PRO A 107 6.81 -15.44 -14.08
C PRO A 107 6.90 -15.29 -12.56
N SER A 108 6.32 -16.22 -11.82
CA SER A 108 6.44 -16.29 -10.36
C SER A 108 6.67 -17.72 -9.88
N ARG A 109 7.30 -17.86 -8.71
CA ARG A 109 7.44 -19.15 -8.01
C ARG A 109 6.41 -19.24 -6.91
N LYS A 110 6.08 -20.44 -6.43
CA LYS A 110 5.25 -20.62 -5.23
C LYS A 110 6.01 -20.24 -3.95
N LEU A 111 5.27 -19.79 -2.94
CA LEU A 111 5.77 -19.55 -1.58
C LEU A 111 5.61 -20.81 -0.72
N ASP A 112 5.83 -20.70 0.59
CA ASP A 112 5.47 -21.77 1.52
C ASP A 112 3.96 -22.03 1.51
N PHE A 113 3.56 -23.20 2.00
CA PHE A 113 2.18 -23.67 1.87
C PHE A 113 1.12 -22.70 2.43
N TYR A 114 1.36 -22.10 3.60
CA TYR A 114 0.35 -21.27 4.27
C TYR A 114 0.18 -19.91 3.61
N THR A 115 1.30 -19.26 3.28
CA THR A 115 1.30 -17.98 2.57
C THR A 115 0.68 -18.15 1.18
N GLU A 116 1.08 -19.21 0.48
CA GLU A 116 0.60 -19.52 -0.86
C GLU A 116 -0.90 -19.80 -0.87
N ASP A 117 -1.40 -20.58 0.08
CA ASP A 117 -2.83 -20.86 0.24
C ASP A 117 -3.62 -19.57 0.52
N SER A 118 -3.11 -18.68 1.37
CA SER A 118 -3.75 -17.39 1.67
C SER A 118 -3.88 -16.51 0.43
N ILE A 119 -2.83 -16.42 -0.40
CA ILE A 119 -2.84 -15.65 -1.64
C ILE A 119 -3.83 -16.24 -2.64
N VAL A 120 -3.76 -17.55 -2.88
CA VAL A 120 -4.60 -18.21 -3.88
C VAL A 120 -6.08 -18.16 -3.48
N ARG A 121 -6.40 -18.41 -2.20
CA ARG A 121 -7.77 -18.30 -1.69
C ARG A 121 -8.28 -16.87 -1.74
N GLY A 122 -7.45 -15.88 -1.40
CA GLY A 122 -7.83 -14.47 -1.44
C GLY A 122 -8.18 -14.02 -2.86
N VAL A 123 -7.32 -14.33 -3.84
CA VAL A 123 -7.59 -14.04 -5.25
C VAL A 123 -8.83 -14.80 -5.73
N ALA A 124 -8.94 -16.11 -5.47
CA ALA A 124 -10.10 -16.89 -5.89
C ALA A 124 -11.42 -16.36 -5.29
N THR A 125 -11.40 -15.88 -4.04
CA THR A 125 -12.57 -15.32 -3.37
C THR A 125 -12.98 -13.99 -4.01
N ALA A 126 -12.04 -13.08 -4.24
CA ALA A 126 -12.33 -11.80 -4.89
C ALA A 126 -12.93 -11.99 -6.30
N PHE A 127 -12.37 -12.91 -7.08
CA PHE A 127 -12.90 -13.23 -8.41
C PHE A 127 -14.21 -14.03 -8.37
N GLY A 128 -14.52 -14.69 -7.25
CA GLY A 128 -15.83 -15.30 -7.00
C GLY A 128 -16.95 -14.26 -6.90
N ASN A 129 -16.62 -13.03 -6.51
CA ASN A 129 -17.55 -11.89 -6.41
C ASN A 129 -17.52 -11.00 -7.67
N LEU A 130 -16.79 -11.41 -8.72
CA LEU A 130 -16.60 -10.58 -9.91
C LEU A 130 -17.91 -10.27 -10.66
N ASP A 131 -18.88 -11.19 -10.65
CA ASP A 131 -20.19 -10.93 -11.26
C ASP A 131 -20.94 -9.76 -10.59
N GLU A 132 -20.77 -9.57 -9.27
CA GLU A 132 -21.33 -8.44 -8.54
C GLU A 132 -20.60 -7.14 -8.86
N ILE A 133 -19.27 -7.20 -8.97
CA ILE A 133 -18.44 -6.05 -9.38
C ILE A 133 -18.81 -5.58 -10.80
N LEU A 134 -19.11 -6.51 -11.69
CA LEU A 134 -19.40 -6.24 -13.10
C LEU A 134 -20.87 -5.88 -13.39
N ALA A 135 -21.78 -6.06 -12.42
CA ALA A 135 -23.23 -6.04 -12.63
C ALA A 135 -23.76 -4.73 -13.24
N ASP A 136 -23.14 -3.59 -12.93
CA ASP A 136 -23.57 -2.25 -13.33
C ASP A 136 -22.57 -1.52 -14.25
N THR A 137 -21.75 -2.29 -14.98
CA THR A 137 -20.69 -1.74 -15.83
C THR A 137 -21.14 -1.60 -17.29
N SER A 138 -20.53 -0.67 -18.03
CA SER A 138 -20.76 -0.51 -19.48
C SER A 138 -19.81 -1.34 -20.34
N LEU A 139 -19.12 -2.31 -19.75
CA LEU A 139 -18.13 -3.15 -20.43
C LEU A 139 -18.79 -4.07 -21.47
N SER A 140 -18.10 -4.29 -22.58
CA SER A 140 -18.48 -5.27 -23.58
C SER A 140 -18.31 -6.71 -23.08
N GLU A 141 -18.93 -7.67 -23.78
CA GLU A 141 -18.77 -9.09 -23.47
C GLU A 141 -17.31 -9.57 -23.57
N GLU A 142 -16.51 -8.98 -24.46
CA GLU A 142 -15.08 -9.29 -24.64
C GLU A 142 -14.27 -8.81 -23.43
N GLU A 143 -14.51 -7.57 -22.97
CA GLU A 143 -13.87 -7.02 -21.77
C GLU A 143 -14.25 -7.83 -20.53
N VAL A 144 -15.54 -8.14 -20.34
CA VAL A 144 -16.00 -9.01 -19.24
C VAL A 144 -15.31 -10.38 -19.28
N ALA A 145 -15.11 -10.96 -20.46
CA ALA A 145 -14.40 -12.23 -20.62
C ALA A 145 -12.92 -12.12 -20.24
N GLU A 146 -12.27 -10.98 -20.51
CA GLU A 146 -10.89 -10.72 -20.08
C GLU A 146 -10.77 -10.71 -18.55
N TYR A 147 -11.63 -9.96 -17.85
CA TYR A 147 -11.68 -9.92 -16.38
C TYR A 147 -11.87 -11.32 -15.78
N LYS A 148 -12.71 -12.15 -16.40
CA LYS A 148 -12.97 -13.53 -15.95
C LYS A 148 -11.86 -14.52 -16.31
N SER A 149 -10.85 -14.10 -17.06
CA SER A 149 -9.84 -15.02 -17.57
C SER A 149 -8.95 -15.57 -16.44
N PRO A 150 -8.56 -16.86 -16.50
CA PRO A 150 -7.59 -17.43 -15.56
C PRO A 150 -6.22 -16.72 -15.58
N THR A 151 -5.90 -16.05 -16.69
CA THR A 151 -4.65 -15.29 -16.87
C THR A 151 -4.59 -14.10 -15.92
N VAL A 152 -5.69 -13.35 -15.78
CA VAL A 152 -5.75 -12.19 -14.88
C VAL A 152 -5.61 -12.64 -13.43
N GLN A 153 -6.34 -13.67 -13.00
CA GLN A 153 -6.18 -14.25 -11.66
C GLN A 153 -4.72 -14.69 -11.40
N ALA A 154 -4.10 -15.37 -12.37
CA ALA A 154 -2.70 -15.78 -12.27
C ALA A 154 -1.74 -14.57 -12.18
N ALA A 155 -2.07 -13.45 -12.83
CA ALA A 155 -1.28 -12.23 -12.76
C ALA A 155 -1.31 -11.60 -11.35
N PHE A 156 -2.50 -11.46 -10.76
CA PHE A 156 -2.65 -11.00 -9.37
C PHE A 156 -1.83 -11.87 -8.41
N VAL A 157 -1.99 -13.19 -8.46
CA VAL A 157 -1.20 -14.12 -7.64
C VAL A 157 0.31 -13.92 -7.84
N ALA A 158 0.75 -13.76 -9.09
CA ALA A 158 2.18 -13.63 -9.41
C ALA A 158 2.80 -12.35 -8.85
N TRP A 159 2.10 -11.22 -8.95
CA TRP A 159 2.54 -9.93 -8.42
C TRP A 159 2.51 -9.88 -6.89
N ILE A 160 1.46 -10.42 -6.25
CA ILE A 160 1.39 -10.51 -4.78
C ILE A 160 2.56 -11.36 -4.24
N ARG A 161 2.84 -12.52 -4.87
CA ARG A 161 4.01 -13.34 -4.52
C ARG A 161 5.33 -12.59 -4.68
N ARG A 162 5.46 -11.73 -5.71
CA ARG A 162 6.66 -10.92 -5.93
C ARG A 162 6.81 -9.87 -4.83
N GLY A 163 5.74 -9.16 -4.51
CA GLY A 163 5.67 -8.21 -3.38
C GLY A 163 6.10 -8.82 -2.07
N TYR A 164 5.50 -9.95 -1.70
CA TYR A 164 5.82 -10.69 -0.46
C TYR A 164 7.32 -11.02 -0.35
N ARG A 165 7.93 -11.55 -1.42
CA ARG A 165 9.38 -11.84 -1.42
C ARG A 165 10.25 -10.59 -1.31
N ARG A 166 9.85 -9.51 -1.98
CA ARG A 166 10.56 -8.23 -1.89
C ARG A 166 10.49 -7.68 -0.47
N ALA A 167 9.34 -7.79 0.18
CA ALA A 167 9.13 -7.40 1.57
C ALA A 167 10.00 -8.25 2.51
N MET A 168 9.96 -9.59 2.39
CA MET A 168 10.82 -10.50 3.14
C MET A 168 12.30 -10.13 3.04
N LYS A 169 12.78 -9.81 1.84
CA LYS A 169 14.15 -9.35 1.62
C LYS A 169 14.40 -7.97 2.27
N ARG A 170 13.52 -7.01 2.03
CA ARG A 170 13.62 -5.62 2.53
C ARG A 170 13.67 -5.56 4.05
N PHE A 171 12.90 -6.43 4.71
CA PHE A 171 12.75 -6.46 6.16
C PHE A 171 13.57 -7.55 6.84
N SER A 172 14.40 -8.31 6.12
CA SER A 172 15.20 -9.43 6.66
C SER A 172 16.07 -9.13 7.91
N GLU A 173 16.32 -7.86 8.23
CA GLU A 173 17.07 -7.44 9.43
C GLU A 173 16.17 -7.15 10.66
N CYS A 174 14.86 -7.32 10.53
CA CYS A 174 13.86 -7.06 11.57
C CYS A 174 12.71 -8.08 11.44
N ASP A 175 12.11 -8.50 12.53
CA ASP A 175 10.94 -9.37 12.43
C ASP A 175 9.73 -8.59 11.88
N GLY A 176 8.89 -9.27 11.09
CA GLY A 176 7.72 -8.67 10.45
C GLY A 176 6.74 -8.08 11.46
N TYR A 177 6.59 -8.69 12.63
CA TYR A 177 5.76 -8.18 13.72
C TYR A 177 6.24 -6.82 14.20
N THR A 178 7.53 -6.63 14.44
CA THR A 178 8.09 -5.35 14.87
C THR A 178 7.89 -4.26 13.80
N VAL A 179 8.09 -4.60 12.52
CA VAL A 179 7.84 -3.65 11.43
C VAL A 179 6.36 -3.28 11.35
N GLY A 180 5.46 -4.28 11.31
CA GLY A 180 4.02 -4.09 11.13
C GLY A 180 3.30 -3.51 12.35
N MET A 181 3.68 -3.88 13.58
CA MET A 181 3.01 -3.43 14.79
C MET A 181 3.62 -2.18 15.41
N VAL A 182 4.94 -2.00 15.31
CA VAL A 182 5.63 -0.91 16.01
C VAL A 182 5.99 0.20 15.05
N LEU A 183 6.72 -0.11 13.98
CA LEU A 183 7.21 0.90 13.07
C LEU A 183 6.08 1.53 12.24
N PHE A 184 5.15 0.71 11.73
CA PHE A 184 3.98 1.17 11.01
C PHE A 184 3.16 2.17 11.85
N GLU A 185 2.80 1.80 13.08
CA GLU A 185 2.03 2.69 13.97
C GLU A 185 2.78 3.99 14.31
N LYS A 186 4.11 3.92 14.50
CA LYS A 186 4.92 5.12 14.77
C LYS A 186 4.91 6.08 13.59
N ILE A 187 5.06 5.58 12.37
CA ILE A 187 4.98 6.40 11.15
C ILE A 187 3.58 7.00 11.06
N ALA A 188 2.53 6.17 11.22
CA ALA A 188 1.16 6.63 11.11
C ALA A 188 0.82 7.74 12.11
N LYS A 189 1.13 7.54 13.40
CA LYS A 189 0.89 8.54 14.45
C LYS A 189 1.68 9.82 14.22
N ALA A 190 2.94 9.72 13.83
CA ALA A 190 3.79 10.88 13.59
C ALA A 190 3.32 11.69 12.36
N ALA A 191 2.94 11.00 11.28
CA ALA A 191 2.39 11.64 10.09
C ALA A 191 1.03 12.30 10.37
N ASP A 192 0.11 11.62 11.07
CA ASP A 192 -1.17 12.21 11.48
C ASP A 192 -0.99 13.44 12.38
N SER A 193 -0.04 13.38 13.32
CA SER A 193 0.27 14.52 14.19
C SER A 193 0.74 15.72 13.39
N LEU A 194 1.61 15.50 12.39
CA LEU A 194 2.13 16.56 11.54
C LEU A 194 1.05 17.12 10.59
N ILE A 195 0.17 16.28 10.05
CA ILE A 195 -0.96 16.74 9.22
C ILE A 195 -1.89 17.65 10.05
N ARG A 196 -2.06 17.36 11.34
CA ARG A 196 -2.98 18.09 12.24
C ARG A 196 -2.34 19.29 12.94
N SER A 197 -1.03 19.50 12.87
CA SER A 197 -0.33 20.54 13.65
C SER A 197 -0.51 21.97 13.11
N GLU A 198 -1.24 22.16 12.00
CA GLU A 198 -1.40 23.45 11.28
C GLU A 198 -0.07 24.07 10.80
N SER A 199 1.04 23.35 10.95
CA SER A 199 2.37 23.86 10.68
C SER A 199 2.84 23.62 9.25
N LEU A 200 2.07 22.84 8.48
CA LEU A 200 2.29 22.61 7.06
C LEU A 200 1.44 23.56 6.23
N TRP A 201 2.04 24.09 5.17
CA TRP A 201 1.36 24.83 4.11
C TRP A 201 1.20 23.94 2.88
N GLU A 202 0.21 24.21 2.04
CA GLU A 202 0.03 23.47 0.79
C GLU A 202 1.30 23.54 -0.09
N GLY A 203 1.75 22.39 -0.58
CA GLY A 203 3.01 22.24 -1.31
C GLY A 203 4.23 22.01 -0.41
N ALA A 204 4.09 21.99 0.92
CA ALA A 204 5.21 21.70 1.82
C ALA A 204 5.79 20.31 1.54
N ARG A 205 7.12 20.22 1.43
CA ARG A 205 7.82 18.94 1.21
C ARG A 205 8.16 18.31 2.54
N VAL A 206 7.77 17.06 2.71
CA VAL A 206 8.00 16.27 3.92
C VAL A 206 8.85 15.06 3.57
N ARG A 207 9.87 14.77 4.39
CA ARG A 207 10.71 13.58 4.26
C ARG A 207 10.55 12.73 5.50
N ILE A 208 10.16 11.47 5.29
CA ILE A 208 10.05 10.48 6.35
C ILE A 208 11.18 9.47 6.18
N SER A 209 11.86 9.17 7.28
CA SER A 209 12.93 8.17 7.36
C SER A 209 12.55 7.09 8.39
N ALA A 210 12.41 5.85 7.93
CA ALA A 210 12.07 4.71 8.77
C ALA A 210 13.31 3.83 9.00
N HIS A 211 13.74 3.75 10.26
CA HIS A 211 14.92 3.01 10.69
C HIS A 211 14.53 1.63 11.23
N LEU A 212 14.57 0.61 10.39
CA LEU A 212 14.11 -0.75 10.71
C LEU A 212 14.66 -1.30 12.03
N ARG A 213 16.00 -1.36 12.20
CA ARG A 213 16.63 -1.94 13.40
C ARG A 213 16.33 -1.19 14.70
N ARG A 214 16.08 0.12 14.61
CA ARG A 214 15.77 0.98 15.77
C ARG A 214 14.27 1.11 16.01
N CYS A 215 13.45 0.69 15.03
CA CYS A 215 12.00 0.88 15.04
C CYS A 215 11.64 2.35 15.29
N GLU A 216 12.34 3.25 14.60
CA GLU A 216 12.19 4.70 14.73
C GLU A 216 11.76 5.30 13.40
N ALA A 217 10.90 6.31 13.47
CA ALA A 217 10.54 7.16 12.35
C ALA A 217 11.04 8.58 12.64
N VAL A 218 11.67 9.21 11.66
CA VAL A 218 12.09 10.61 11.72
C VAL A 218 11.39 11.36 10.59
N ILE A 219 10.66 12.42 10.93
CA ILE A 219 9.98 13.28 9.97
C ILE A 219 10.68 14.64 9.92
N LYS A 220 10.96 15.09 8.70
CA LYS A 220 11.56 16.40 8.45
C LYS A 220 10.73 17.17 7.43
N VAL A 221 10.65 18.48 7.61
CA VAL A 221 10.00 19.39 6.66
C VAL A 221 11.08 20.21 5.96
N PHE A 222 10.91 20.45 4.66
CA PHE A 222 11.82 21.31 3.90
C PHE A 222 11.47 22.78 4.12
N ASP A 223 12.40 23.52 4.71
CA ASP A 223 12.31 24.96 4.89
C ASP A 223 12.80 25.66 3.60
N PRO A 224 11.93 26.40 2.89
CA PRO A 224 12.29 27.08 1.64
C PRO A 224 13.27 28.25 1.85
N ASP A 225 13.23 28.90 3.03
CA ASP A 225 14.06 30.07 3.32
C ASP A 225 15.51 29.64 3.59
N THR A 226 15.69 28.61 4.42
CA THR A 226 17.03 28.08 4.73
C THR A 226 17.51 27.04 3.72
N ARG A 227 16.62 26.53 2.85
CA ARG A 227 16.86 25.42 1.91
C ARG A 227 17.36 24.15 2.60
N ARG A 228 16.86 23.87 3.80
CA ARG A 228 17.30 22.74 4.64
C ARG A 228 16.11 21.92 5.12
N TRP A 229 16.39 20.66 5.41
CA TRP A 229 15.47 19.79 6.13
C TRP A 229 15.61 20.06 7.63
N VAL A 230 14.52 20.46 8.26
CA VAL A 230 14.45 20.69 9.71
C VAL A 230 13.53 19.66 10.34
N ASP A 231 13.75 19.34 11.61
CA ASP A 231 12.97 18.32 12.30
C ASP A 231 11.53 18.81 12.51
N ALA A 232 10.54 17.95 12.22
CA ALA A 232 9.13 18.32 12.31
C ALA A 232 8.69 18.70 13.74
N GLU A 233 9.41 18.24 14.77
CA GLU A 233 9.22 18.63 16.17
C GLU A 233 9.44 20.14 16.40
N LEU A 234 10.12 20.85 15.50
CA LEU A 234 10.28 22.31 15.58
C LEU A 234 9.04 23.07 15.08
N TYR A 235 8.08 22.36 14.51
CA TYR A 235 6.85 22.88 13.93
C TYR A 235 5.59 22.46 14.71
N CYS A 236 5.70 21.56 15.69
CA CYS A 236 4.59 21.06 16.52
C CYS A 236 4.59 21.69 17.92
#